data_AF-A0A653FP90-F1
#
_entry.id   AF-A0A653FP90-F1
#
_cell.length_a   1.000
_cell.length_b   1.000
_cell.length_c   1.000
_cell.angle_alpha   90.00
_cell.angle_beta   90.00
_cell.angle_gamma   90.00
#
_symmetry.space_group_name_H-M   'P 1'
#
loop_
_entity.id
_entity.type
_entity.pdbx_description
1 polymer ?
#
loop_
_entity_poly.entity_id
_entity_poly.type
_entity_poly.pdbx_seq_one_letter_code
_entity_poly.pdbx_strand_id
1 'polypeptide(L)'
;MSTDSDGTWSDESEWDLDGEFADAIHEAEDAAAPPPVLAIVGRPNVGKSTLVNRILGRREAVVQDVPGVTRDRVSYDANWLGRRFVVQDTGGWEPDAKGLQQLVADQALVAMRTADAVILVVDAVVGATAADEAAAKLLRRSGKPVFLAANKVDTERGEADAASLWSLGVGEPHPISAMHGRGVADLLDTVMEKLPEVSEVATGGSGGPRRVALVGKPNVGKSSLLNRLAGDHRSVVHDMAGTTVDPVDSLIELGGKTWRFVDTAGLRRKVGQATGHEFYASVRTHGAIDAAEVVIVLIDASQPLTEQDQRVLSMVIEAGRALVLAFNKWDLVDEDRRYLLSREIERELVQVQWAPRINISALTGRAVQKLVPALETSLTSWDTRISTGRLNTFLKEVVAATPPPVRGGKQPRILFATQAATRPPTFVLFTSGFLEAGYRRFLERKLRETFGFEGSPIRVNVRVREKRAKR
;
A
#
# COMPACT_ATOMS: atom_id res chain seq x y z
N MET A 1 35.55 25.40 37.21
CA MET A 1 35.11 24.26 38.03
C MET A 1 34.01 23.57 37.26
N SER A 2 34.27 22.32 36.86
CA SER A 2 33.30 21.42 36.24
C SER A 2 32.15 21.19 37.21
N THR A 3 30.92 21.26 36.72
CA THR A 3 29.78 20.60 37.37
C THR A 3 29.18 19.68 36.34
N ASP A 4 29.57 18.41 36.44
CA ASP A 4 28.87 17.29 35.84
C ASP A 4 27.44 17.29 36.38
N SER A 5 26.46 17.56 35.51
CA SER A 5 25.06 17.35 35.83
C SER A 5 24.77 15.86 35.66
N ASP A 6 24.79 15.12 36.76
CA ASP A 6 24.35 13.74 36.84
C ASP A 6 22.95 13.59 36.21
N GLY A 7 22.89 12.82 35.13
CA GLY A 7 21.71 12.58 34.29
C GLY A 7 20.68 11.68 34.94
N THR A 8 20.14 12.11 36.08
CA THR A 8 19.08 11.41 36.80
C THR A 8 17.79 12.21 36.66
N TRP A 9 16.89 11.74 35.80
CA TRP A 9 15.59 12.34 35.53
C TRP A 9 14.60 11.81 36.57
N SER A 10 14.26 12.60 37.58
CA SER A 10 13.42 12.16 38.70
C SER A 10 12.01 12.73 38.69
N ASP A 11 11.61 13.51 37.69
CA ASP A 11 10.34 14.24 37.73
C ASP A 11 9.40 13.87 36.57
N GLU A 12 8.22 13.35 36.92
CA GLU A 12 7.15 13.01 35.98
C GLU A 12 6.45 14.27 35.43
N SER A 13 6.63 15.44 36.06
CA SER A 13 6.02 16.72 35.65
C SER A 13 6.69 17.42 34.47
N GLU A 14 7.85 16.96 33.99
CA GLU A 14 8.44 17.46 32.72
C GLU A 14 7.65 16.99 31.48
N TRP A 15 6.60 16.18 31.67
CA TRP A 15 5.75 15.61 30.63
C TRP A 15 4.27 15.96 30.81
N ASP A 16 3.95 17.01 31.57
CA ASP A 16 2.62 17.61 31.46
C ASP A 16 2.40 17.98 29.99
N LEU A 17 1.37 17.37 29.39
CA LEU A 17 1.03 17.50 27.99
C LEU A 17 0.64 18.96 27.72
N ASP A 18 1.61 19.80 27.40
CA ASP A 18 1.34 21.13 26.85
C ASP A 18 0.43 20.97 25.62
N GLY A 19 -0.47 21.93 25.38
CA GLY A 19 -1.43 21.89 24.26
C GLY A 19 -0.78 21.62 22.89
N GLU A 20 0.49 22.01 22.70
CA GLU A 20 1.26 21.69 21.49
C GLU A 20 1.49 20.19 21.28
N PHE A 21 1.58 19.38 22.35
CA PHE A 21 1.72 17.92 22.25
C PHE A 21 0.38 17.22 22.02
N ALA A 22 -0.71 17.74 22.59
CA ALA A 22 -2.05 17.25 22.28
C ALA A 22 -2.38 17.49 20.80
N ASP A 23 -2.12 18.69 20.29
CA ASP A 23 -2.26 19.00 18.86
C ASP A 23 -1.33 18.14 17.99
N ALA A 24 -0.09 17.87 18.43
CA ALA A 24 0.81 16.96 17.72
C ALA A 24 0.38 15.49 17.78
N ILE A 25 -0.30 15.06 18.85
CA ILE A 25 -0.89 13.72 18.98
C ILE A 25 -2.10 13.63 18.05
N HIS A 26 -2.99 14.60 18.05
CA HIS A 26 -4.12 14.68 17.12
C HIS A 26 -3.64 14.77 15.67
N GLU A 27 -2.67 15.62 15.35
CA GLU A 27 -2.04 15.68 14.02
C GLU A 27 -1.35 14.37 13.63
N ALA A 28 -0.78 13.64 14.60
CA ALA A 28 -0.13 12.37 14.37
C ALA A 28 -1.12 11.20 14.29
N GLU A 29 -2.26 11.26 14.97
CA GLU A 29 -3.40 10.34 14.88
C GLU A 29 -4.20 10.56 13.58
N ASP A 30 -4.37 11.80 13.16
CA ASP A 30 -4.85 12.16 11.82
C ASP A 30 -3.80 11.83 10.74
N ALA A 31 -2.52 11.66 11.11
CA ALA A 31 -1.46 11.18 10.20
C ALA A 31 -1.38 9.65 10.19
N ALA A 32 -1.98 9.02 11.20
CA ALA A 32 -1.98 7.61 11.53
C ALA A 32 -3.13 6.88 10.85
N ALA A 33 -4.29 7.53 10.85
CA ALA A 33 -5.40 7.19 10.00
C ALA A 33 -4.90 7.14 8.54
N PRO A 34 -5.02 6.00 7.83
CA PRO A 34 -4.67 5.99 6.43
C PRO A 34 -5.51 7.06 5.72
N PRO A 35 -4.86 8.04 5.08
CA PRO A 35 -5.56 9.16 4.49
C PRO A 35 -6.54 8.63 3.44
N PRO A 36 -7.76 9.17 3.38
CA PRO A 36 -8.73 8.75 2.38
C PRO A 36 -8.16 8.96 0.98
N VAL A 37 -8.45 8.03 0.09
CA VAL A 37 -7.92 8.03 -1.28
C VAL A 37 -8.98 8.57 -2.24
N LEU A 38 -8.62 9.62 -2.98
CA LEU A 38 -9.42 10.22 -4.04
C LEU A 38 -8.81 9.86 -5.40
N ALA A 39 -9.50 9.03 -6.18
CA ALA A 39 -9.04 8.70 -7.53
C ALA A 39 -9.60 9.68 -8.56
N ILE A 40 -8.74 10.07 -9.52
CA ILE A 40 -9.14 10.90 -10.67
C ILE A 40 -9.13 10.01 -11.91
N VAL A 41 -10.32 9.79 -12.47
CA VAL A 41 -10.60 8.88 -13.59
C VAL A 41 -11.16 9.67 -14.77
N GLY A 42 -10.87 9.24 -15.99
CA GLY A 42 -11.40 9.86 -17.20
C GLY A 42 -10.54 9.53 -18.41
N ARG A 43 -11.04 9.84 -19.60
CA ARG A 43 -10.31 9.58 -20.85
C ARG A 43 -9.00 10.37 -20.94
N PRO A 44 -8.01 9.93 -21.74
CA PRO A 44 -6.89 10.78 -22.14
C PRO A 44 -7.34 12.19 -22.56
N ASN A 45 -6.52 13.20 -22.24
CA ASN A 45 -6.69 14.60 -22.66
C ASN A 45 -7.91 15.39 -22.13
N VAL A 46 -8.68 14.81 -21.20
CA VAL A 46 -9.77 15.53 -20.48
C VAL A 46 -9.25 16.47 -19.37
N GLY A 47 -7.93 16.49 -19.11
CA GLY A 47 -7.29 17.39 -18.14
C GLY A 47 -7.12 16.83 -16.72
N LYS A 48 -7.09 15.50 -16.54
CA LYS A 48 -6.85 14.83 -15.25
C LYS A 48 -5.58 15.33 -14.55
N SER A 49 -4.43 15.24 -15.20
CA SER A 49 -3.15 15.63 -14.57
C SER A 49 -3.06 17.14 -14.33
N THR A 50 -3.78 17.96 -15.11
CA THR A 50 -3.96 19.39 -14.83
C THR A 50 -4.76 19.62 -13.55
N LEU A 51 -5.83 18.84 -13.34
CA LEU A 51 -6.63 18.87 -12.11
C LEU A 51 -5.82 18.39 -10.90
N VAL A 52 -5.09 17.27 -11.03
CA VAL A 52 -4.18 16.77 -9.98
C VAL A 52 -3.20 17.87 -9.57
N ASN A 53 -2.50 18.48 -10.53
CA ASN A 53 -1.59 19.59 -10.28
C ASN A 53 -2.24 20.79 -9.59
N ARG A 54 -3.53 21.03 -9.85
CA ARG A 54 -4.28 22.09 -9.19
C ARG A 54 -4.56 21.75 -7.74
N ILE A 55 -5.00 20.53 -7.47
CA ILE A 55 -5.30 20.04 -6.11
C ILE A 55 -4.04 20.06 -5.24
N LEU A 56 -2.88 19.74 -5.79
CA LEU A 56 -1.61 19.72 -5.05
C LEU A 56 -1.04 21.11 -4.71
N GLY A 57 -1.60 22.20 -5.27
CA GLY A 57 -1.15 23.57 -4.98
C GLY A 57 0.28 23.92 -5.42
N ARG A 58 1.00 22.99 -6.07
CA ARG A 58 2.37 23.13 -6.59
C ARG A 58 2.47 22.48 -7.98
N ARG A 59 3.36 22.99 -8.85
CA ARG A 59 3.71 22.33 -10.13
C ARG A 59 4.65 21.14 -9.87
N GLU A 60 4.20 20.10 -9.18
CA GLU A 60 4.99 18.87 -9.01
C GLU A 60 4.74 17.83 -10.10
N ALA A 61 3.57 17.80 -10.75
CA ALA A 61 3.43 17.05 -12.00
C ALA A 61 3.92 17.93 -13.16
N VAL A 62 5.23 18.21 -13.13
CA VAL A 62 5.98 18.51 -14.35
C VAL A 62 6.37 17.15 -14.94
N VAL A 63 5.97 16.99 -16.20
CA VAL A 63 6.41 15.96 -17.13
C VAL A 63 7.92 15.71 -16.97
N GLN A 64 8.31 14.64 -16.27
CA GLN A 64 9.64 14.05 -16.46
C GLN A 64 9.51 13.05 -17.62
N ASP A 65 9.75 13.57 -18.82
CA ASP A 65 10.15 12.75 -19.95
C ASP A 65 11.60 12.29 -19.73
N VAL A 66 11.78 11.28 -18.88
CA VAL A 66 13.00 10.46 -18.89
C VAL A 66 12.66 9.16 -19.63
N PRO A 67 13.12 8.98 -20.87
CA PRO A 67 12.92 7.72 -21.58
C PRO A 67 13.63 6.59 -20.82
N GLY A 68 12.87 5.62 -20.28
CA GLY A 68 13.43 4.42 -19.65
C GLY A 68 12.89 4.02 -18.27
N VAL A 69 11.93 4.76 -17.70
CA VAL A 69 11.22 4.39 -16.45
C VAL A 69 9.74 4.20 -16.73
N THR A 70 9.15 3.10 -16.26
CA THR A 70 7.73 2.80 -16.43
C THR A 70 6.88 3.89 -15.77
N ARG A 71 6.01 4.54 -16.56
CA ARG A 71 5.03 5.53 -16.08
C ARG A 71 3.93 4.81 -15.31
N ASP A 72 4.21 4.52 -14.04
CA ASP A 72 3.31 3.81 -13.12
C ASP A 72 2.44 4.77 -12.31
N ARG A 73 1.28 4.26 -11.84
CA ARG A 73 0.23 4.92 -11.05
C ARG A 73 0.81 5.86 -9.97
N VAL A 74 0.69 7.18 -10.17
CA VAL A 74 1.24 8.16 -9.24
C VAL A 74 0.21 8.55 -8.19
N SER A 75 0.57 8.36 -6.93
CA SER A 75 -0.24 8.79 -5.78
C SER A 75 0.47 9.97 -5.13
N TYR A 76 -0.28 11.03 -4.83
CA TYR A 76 0.25 12.27 -4.30
C TYR A 76 -0.46 12.63 -2.99
N ASP A 77 0.29 13.06 -2.00
CA ASP A 77 -0.27 13.59 -0.76
C ASP A 77 -0.87 14.97 -1.03
N ALA A 78 -2.15 15.15 -0.68
CA ALA A 78 -2.88 16.39 -0.82
C ALA A 78 -3.42 16.88 0.53
N ASN A 79 -3.64 18.20 0.61
CA ASN A 79 -4.25 18.84 1.76
C ASN A 79 -5.23 19.91 1.28
N TRP A 80 -6.47 19.86 1.78
CA TRP A 80 -7.50 20.84 1.52
C TRP A 80 -8.08 21.34 2.85
N LEU A 81 -7.97 22.63 3.13
CA LEU A 81 -8.46 23.28 4.37
C LEU A 81 -8.00 22.58 5.66
N GLY A 82 -6.78 22.06 5.68
CA GLY A 82 -6.21 21.35 6.83
C GLY A 82 -6.48 19.84 6.83
N ARG A 83 -7.38 19.36 5.96
CA ARG A 83 -7.71 17.94 5.83
C ARG A 83 -6.83 17.25 4.79
N ARG A 84 -6.18 16.15 5.20
CA ARG A 84 -5.29 15.36 4.35
C ARG A 84 -6.03 14.25 3.62
N PHE A 85 -5.60 13.98 2.40
CA PHE A 85 -6.08 12.88 1.57
C PHE A 85 -5.01 12.55 0.51
N VAL A 86 -5.13 11.38 -0.12
CA VAL A 86 -4.25 10.99 -1.23
C VAL A 86 -4.99 11.15 -2.54
N VAL A 87 -4.38 11.85 -3.50
CA VAL A 87 -4.89 11.93 -4.87
C VAL A 87 -4.17 10.89 -5.72
N GLN A 88 -4.94 10.02 -6.36
CA GLN A 88 -4.42 9.01 -7.27
C GLN A 88 -4.75 9.41 -8.72
N ASP A 89 -3.73 9.72 -9.51
CA ASP A 89 -3.91 9.91 -10.96
C ASP A 89 -3.94 8.54 -11.64
N THR A 90 -5.04 8.25 -12.34
CA THR A 90 -5.18 7.02 -13.11
C THR A 90 -4.71 7.15 -14.56
N GLY A 91 -4.15 8.29 -14.97
CA GLY A 91 -3.58 8.53 -16.30
C GLY A 91 -2.07 8.20 -16.41
N GLY A 92 -1.54 7.66 -17.50
CA GLY A 92 -2.15 7.20 -18.75
C GLY A 92 -1.19 6.25 -19.50
N TRP A 93 -1.63 5.02 -19.69
CA TRP A 93 -0.99 4.08 -20.61
C TRP A 93 -1.54 4.37 -22.01
N GLU A 94 -0.68 4.69 -22.97
CA GLU A 94 -1.03 4.83 -24.38
C GLU A 94 -0.61 3.54 -25.10
N PRO A 95 -1.47 2.51 -25.20
CA PRO A 95 -1.37 1.55 -26.28
C PRO A 95 -2.15 2.10 -27.48
N ASP A 96 -1.71 1.72 -28.68
CA ASP A 96 -2.33 2.06 -29.96
C ASP A 96 -3.87 2.06 -29.91
N ALA A 97 -4.47 2.98 -30.67
CA ALA A 97 -5.87 3.45 -30.69
C ALA A 97 -7.02 2.41 -30.72
N LYS A 98 -6.76 1.11 -30.57
CA LYS A 98 -7.76 0.04 -30.40
C LYS A 98 -7.96 -0.28 -28.91
N GLY A 99 -8.84 0.45 -28.24
CA GLY A 99 -9.32 0.05 -26.90
C GLY A 99 -9.60 1.15 -25.89
N LEU A 100 -9.79 2.41 -26.31
CA LEU A 100 -9.97 3.55 -25.40
C LEU A 100 -11.10 3.36 -24.37
N GLN A 101 -12.21 2.75 -24.78
CA GLN A 101 -13.33 2.45 -23.89
C GLN A 101 -12.97 1.44 -22.82
N GLN A 102 -12.19 0.40 -23.18
CA GLN A 102 -11.71 -0.60 -22.24
C GLN A 102 -10.71 0.00 -21.25
N LEU A 103 -9.80 0.86 -21.73
CA LEU A 103 -8.81 1.52 -20.87
C LEU A 103 -9.46 2.39 -19.79
N VAL A 104 -10.45 3.20 -20.15
CA VAL A 104 -11.16 4.05 -19.17
C VAL A 104 -12.00 3.21 -18.22
N ALA A 105 -12.61 2.12 -18.71
CA ALA A 105 -13.31 1.16 -17.86
C ALA A 105 -12.37 0.48 -16.85
N ASP A 106 -11.17 0.07 -17.27
CA ASP A 106 -10.17 -0.53 -16.39
C ASP A 106 -9.67 0.48 -15.34
N GLN A 107 -9.47 1.75 -15.71
CA GLN A 107 -9.16 2.84 -14.76
C GLN A 107 -10.27 3.01 -13.71
N ALA A 108 -11.53 2.98 -14.14
CA ALA A 108 -12.68 3.04 -13.24
C ALA A 108 -12.72 1.84 -12.29
N LEU A 109 -12.49 0.61 -12.78
CA LEU A 109 -12.47 -0.60 -11.95
C LEU A 109 -11.35 -0.56 -10.90
N VAL A 110 -10.17 -0.06 -11.26
CA VAL A 110 -9.06 0.12 -10.31
C VAL A 110 -9.43 1.15 -9.26
N ALA A 111 -9.93 2.32 -9.65
CA ALA A 111 -10.37 3.36 -8.73
C ALA A 111 -11.45 2.86 -7.76
N MET A 112 -12.40 2.06 -8.25
CA MET A 112 -13.42 1.43 -7.41
C MET A 112 -12.84 0.51 -6.34
N ARG A 113 -11.65 -0.07 -6.55
CA ARG A 113 -11.01 -0.96 -5.56
C ARG A 113 -10.12 -0.20 -4.59
N THR A 114 -9.45 0.84 -5.05
CA THR A 114 -8.35 1.49 -4.33
C THR A 114 -8.69 2.85 -3.72
N ALA A 115 -9.79 3.49 -4.15
CA ALA A 115 -10.17 4.83 -3.70
C ALA A 115 -11.40 4.83 -2.81
N ASP A 116 -11.49 5.73 -1.84
CA ASP A 116 -12.67 5.95 -1.00
C ASP A 116 -13.71 6.82 -1.73
N ALA A 117 -13.29 7.71 -2.62
CA ALA A 117 -14.14 8.44 -3.55
C ALA A 117 -13.49 8.60 -4.93
N VAL A 118 -14.29 8.89 -5.96
CA VAL A 118 -13.82 9.01 -7.34
C VAL A 118 -14.30 10.32 -7.96
N ILE A 119 -13.40 11.06 -8.62
CA ILE A 119 -13.74 12.13 -9.55
C ILE A 119 -13.66 11.58 -10.96
N LEU A 120 -14.81 11.53 -11.65
CA LEU A 120 -14.87 11.29 -13.09
C LEU A 120 -14.72 12.63 -13.82
N VAL A 121 -13.60 12.83 -14.49
CA VAL A 121 -13.30 14.03 -15.28
C VAL A 121 -13.74 13.82 -16.72
N VAL A 122 -14.63 14.70 -17.19
CA VAL A 122 -15.13 14.73 -18.56
C VAL A 122 -14.84 16.10 -19.16
N ASP A 123 -14.50 16.14 -20.45
CA ASP A 123 -14.34 17.39 -21.18
C ASP A 123 -15.72 17.95 -21.54
N ALA A 124 -16.10 19.09 -20.94
CA ALA A 124 -17.40 19.70 -21.15
C ALA A 124 -17.62 20.14 -22.61
N VAL A 125 -16.56 20.57 -23.31
CA VAL A 125 -16.64 21.06 -24.69
C VAL A 125 -16.90 19.91 -25.66
N VAL A 126 -16.33 18.74 -25.38
CA VAL A 126 -16.53 17.52 -26.20
C VAL A 126 -17.85 16.83 -25.85
N GLY A 127 -18.28 16.92 -24.59
CA GLY A 127 -19.46 16.25 -24.07
C GLY A 127 -19.22 14.77 -23.75
N ALA A 128 -20.29 14.09 -23.32
CA ALA A 128 -20.25 12.68 -22.96
C ALA A 128 -20.01 11.78 -24.19
N THR A 129 -19.05 10.87 -24.07
CA THR A 129 -18.78 9.84 -25.10
C THR A 129 -19.09 8.43 -24.56
N ALA A 130 -19.13 7.44 -25.46
CA ALA A 130 -19.35 6.03 -25.08
C ALA A 130 -18.37 5.50 -24.01
N ALA A 131 -17.15 6.05 -23.95
CA ALA A 131 -16.18 5.69 -22.92
C ALA A 131 -16.45 6.37 -21.56
N ASP A 132 -17.08 7.56 -21.54
CA ASP A 132 -17.50 8.22 -20.30
C ASP A 132 -18.73 7.52 -19.75
N GLU A 133 -19.67 7.18 -20.62
CA GLU A 133 -20.88 6.42 -20.27
C GLU A 133 -20.54 5.05 -19.68
N ALA A 134 -19.57 4.33 -20.27
CA ALA A 134 -19.12 3.05 -19.75
C ALA A 134 -18.48 3.19 -18.36
N ALA A 135 -17.60 4.18 -18.19
CA ALA A 135 -16.95 4.46 -16.90
C ALA A 135 -17.98 4.88 -15.83
N ALA A 136 -18.88 5.81 -16.18
CA ALA A 136 -19.97 6.25 -15.33
C ALA A 136 -20.87 5.09 -14.88
N LYS A 137 -21.20 4.16 -15.79
CA LYS A 137 -22.01 2.98 -15.49
C LYS A 137 -21.32 2.05 -14.49
N LEU A 138 -20.00 1.87 -14.61
CA LEU A 138 -19.22 1.08 -13.66
C LEU A 138 -19.13 1.77 -12.29
N LEU A 139 -18.78 3.05 -12.28
CA LEU A 139 -18.63 3.84 -11.06
C LEU A 139 -19.94 3.92 -10.26
N ARG A 140 -21.11 4.04 -10.92
CA ARG A 140 -22.42 3.98 -10.24
C ARG A 140 -22.67 2.68 -9.49
N ARG A 141 -22.13 1.55 -9.97
CA ARG A 141 -22.31 0.24 -9.33
C ARG A 141 -21.35 0.01 -8.16
N SER A 142 -20.40 0.93 -7.95
CA SER A 142 -19.36 0.79 -6.92
C SER A 142 -19.85 0.98 -5.49
N GLY A 143 -20.98 1.68 -5.30
CA GLY A 143 -21.46 2.10 -3.98
C GLY A 143 -20.65 3.21 -3.32
N LYS A 144 -19.59 3.71 -3.98
CA LYS A 144 -18.72 4.79 -3.48
C LYS A 144 -19.25 6.16 -3.92
N PRO A 145 -18.91 7.25 -3.20
CA PRO A 145 -19.13 8.60 -3.67
C PRO A 145 -18.41 8.85 -5.00
N VAL A 146 -19.14 9.29 -6.02
CA VAL A 146 -18.60 9.62 -7.35
C VAL A 146 -19.01 11.05 -7.68
N PHE A 147 -18.02 11.85 -8.08
CA PHE A 147 -18.19 13.26 -8.45
C PHE A 147 -17.90 13.43 -9.93
N LEU A 148 -18.75 14.19 -10.63
CA LEU A 148 -18.58 14.46 -12.05
C LEU A 148 -17.95 15.84 -12.22
N ALA A 149 -16.70 15.88 -12.67
CA ALA A 149 -15.98 17.12 -12.96
C ALA A 149 -16.08 17.41 -14.47
N ALA A 150 -16.89 18.39 -14.83
CA ALA A 150 -17.02 18.91 -16.19
C ALA A 150 -15.91 19.93 -16.45
N ASN A 151 -14.79 19.47 -16.99
CA ASN A 151 -13.58 20.26 -17.15
C ASN A 151 -13.55 21.07 -18.46
N LYS A 152 -12.69 22.09 -18.51
CA LYS A 152 -12.54 23.07 -19.61
C LYS A 152 -13.69 24.08 -19.72
N VAL A 153 -14.40 24.34 -18.62
CA VAL A 153 -15.41 25.39 -18.54
C VAL A 153 -14.72 26.72 -18.22
N ASP A 154 -14.19 27.37 -19.25
CA ASP A 154 -13.43 28.61 -19.10
C ASP A 154 -14.31 29.88 -19.14
N THR A 155 -15.55 29.76 -19.63
CA THR A 155 -16.50 30.88 -19.79
C THR A 155 -17.91 30.49 -19.32
N GLU A 156 -18.77 31.48 -19.04
CA GLU A 156 -20.18 31.25 -18.63
C GLU A 156 -20.98 30.44 -19.67
N ARG A 157 -20.64 30.54 -20.97
CA ARG A 157 -21.29 29.72 -22.00
C ARG A 157 -21.03 28.21 -21.83
N GLY A 158 -19.89 27.83 -21.26
CA GLY A 158 -19.53 26.43 -21.02
C GLY A 158 -20.30 25.79 -19.86
N GLU A 159 -21.03 26.56 -19.04
CA GLU A 159 -21.89 26.01 -17.98
C GLU A 159 -23.09 25.25 -18.57
N ALA A 160 -23.60 25.69 -19.72
CA ALA A 160 -24.63 24.98 -20.47
C ALA A 160 -24.12 23.63 -21.01
N ASP A 161 -22.86 23.58 -21.47
CA ASP A 161 -22.23 22.35 -21.97
C ASP A 161 -22.02 21.36 -20.82
N ALA A 162 -21.60 21.84 -19.64
CA ALA A 162 -21.50 21.03 -18.43
C ALA A 162 -22.85 20.43 -18.02
N ALA A 163 -23.95 21.19 -18.13
CA ALA A 163 -25.29 20.73 -17.78
C ALA A 163 -25.74 19.51 -18.62
N SER A 164 -25.29 19.40 -19.87
CA SER A 164 -25.59 18.23 -20.74
C SER A 164 -25.10 16.89 -20.16
N LEU A 165 -24.08 16.93 -19.28
CA LEU A 165 -23.48 15.75 -18.67
C LEU A 165 -24.32 15.14 -17.54
N TRP A 166 -25.43 15.77 -17.14
CA TRP A 166 -26.46 15.13 -16.28
C TRP A 166 -26.91 13.78 -16.85
N SER A 167 -26.91 13.64 -18.17
CA SER A 167 -27.23 12.40 -18.90
C SER A 167 -26.36 11.20 -18.48
N LEU A 168 -25.15 11.42 -17.95
CA LEU A 168 -24.30 10.36 -17.42
C LEU A 168 -24.86 9.73 -16.15
N GLY A 169 -25.77 10.39 -15.43
CA GLY A 169 -26.47 9.85 -14.25
C GLY A 169 -25.58 9.68 -13.01
N VAL A 170 -24.44 10.36 -12.95
CA VAL A 170 -23.45 10.25 -11.85
C VAL A 170 -23.70 11.28 -10.74
N GLY A 171 -24.66 12.18 -10.92
CA GLY A 171 -24.95 13.31 -10.03
C GLY A 171 -24.81 14.64 -10.75
N GLU A 172 -24.81 15.73 -9.99
CA GLU A 172 -24.61 17.08 -10.51
C GLU A 172 -23.19 17.22 -11.12
N PRO A 173 -23.05 17.64 -12.39
CA PRO A 173 -21.76 17.99 -12.98
C PRO A 173 -21.25 19.29 -12.36
N HIS A 174 -20.05 19.24 -11.79
CA HIS A 174 -19.34 20.40 -11.30
C HIS A 174 -18.55 21.05 -12.45
N PRO A 175 -18.94 22.24 -12.93
CA PRO A 175 -18.20 22.94 -13.98
C PRO A 175 -16.87 23.45 -13.42
N ILE A 176 -15.77 22.99 -14.01
CA ILE A 176 -14.43 23.39 -13.60
C ILE A 176 -13.57 23.81 -14.78
N SER A 177 -12.60 24.68 -14.51
CA SER A 177 -11.43 24.86 -15.36
C SER A 177 -10.19 24.48 -14.54
N ALA A 178 -9.68 23.27 -14.75
CA ALA A 178 -8.46 22.82 -14.08
C ALA A 178 -7.25 23.72 -14.42
N MET A 179 -7.23 24.29 -15.63
CA MET A 179 -6.16 25.18 -16.09
C MET A 179 -6.20 26.54 -15.39
N HIS A 180 -7.39 27.14 -15.26
CA HIS A 180 -7.57 28.47 -14.67
C HIS A 180 -7.94 28.46 -13.19
N GLY A 181 -8.25 27.28 -12.63
CA GLY A 181 -8.63 27.09 -11.23
C GLY A 181 -10.10 27.39 -10.90
N ARG A 182 -10.93 27.75 -11.88
CA ARG A 182 -12.37 28.02 -11.69
C ARG A 182 -13.11 26.76 -11.24
N GLY A 183 -13.97 26.86 -10.23
CA GLY A 183 -14.85 25.77 -9.74
C GLY A 183 -14.15 24.60 -9.05
N VAL A 184 -12.81 24.56 -9.02
CA VAL A 184 -12.06 23.46 -8.40
C VAL A 184 -12.21 23.47 -6.88
N ALA A 185 -12.27 24.66 -6.27
CA ALA A 185 -12.49 24.80 -4.82
C ALA A 185 -13.86 24.24 -4.43
N ASP A 186 -14.93 24.66 -5.12
CA ASP A 186 -16.30 24.22 -4.85
C ASP A 186 -16.46 22.70 -5.05
N LEU A 187 -15.81 22.14 -6.08
CA LEU A 187 -15.73 20.69 -6.29
C LEU A 187 -15.04 20.01 -5.09
N LEU A 188 -13.90 20.52 -4.64
CA LEU A 188 -13.17 19.93 -3.51
C LEU A 188 -13.92 20.02 -2.20
N ASP A 189 -14.61 21.13 -1.93
CA ASP A 189 -15.48 21.28 -0.76
C ASP A 189 -16.55 20.18 -0.75
N THR A 190 -17.24 20.00 -1.88
CA THR A 190 -18.26 18.94 -2.04
C THR A 190 -17.65 17.53 -1.88
N VAL A 191 -16.45 17.31 -2.43
CA VAL A 191 -15.75 16.02 -2.29
C VAL A 191 -15.41 15.75 -0.82
N MET A 192 -14.88 16.74 -0.12
CA MET A 192 -14.51 16.60 1.29
C MET A 192 -15.74 16.28 2.16
N GLU A 193 -16.91 16.85 1.89
CA GLU A 193 -18.12 16.53 2.66
C GLU A 193 -18.51 15.04 2.64
N LYS A 194 -18.19 14.30 1.57
CA LYS A 194 -18.52 12.86 1.44
C LYS A 194 -17.33 11.93 1.60
N LEU A 195 -16.12 12.45 1.49
CA LEU A 195 -14.92 11.65 1.71
C LEU A 195 -14.91 11.22 3.20
N PRO A 196 -14.56 9.97 3.55
CA PRO A 196 -14.43 9.58 4.95
C PRO A 196 -13.18 10.22 5.57
N GLU A 197 -13.18 10.49 6.88
CA GLU A 197 -12.02 11.07 7.58
C GLU A 197 -10.83 10.11 7.61
N VAL A 198 -11.11 8.80 7.62
CA VAL A 198 -10.14 7.72 7.55
C VAL A 198 -10.51 6.81 6.37
N SER A 199 -9.53 6.39 5.57
CA SER A 199 -9.77 5.50 4.43
C SER A 199 -10.45 4.20 4.86
N GLU A 200 -11.64 3.92 4.34
CA GLU A 200 -12.37 2.67 4.52
C GLU A 200 -11.70 1.53 3.73
N VAL A 201 -11.07 1.87 2.60
CA VAL A 201 -10.29 0.93 1.77
C VAL A 201 -9.04 0.44 2.51
N ALA A 202 -8.35 1.31 3.25
CA ALA A 202 -7.14 0.96 3.98
C ALA A 202 -7.41 0.42 5.41
N THR A 203 -8.51 0.82 6.05
CA THR A 203 -8.93 0.29 7.35
C THR A 203 -9.63 -1.06 7.28
N GLY A 204 -9.99 -1.54 6.07
CA GLY A 204 -10.57 -2.84 5.75
C GLY A 204 -10.47 -3.94 6.82
N GLY A 205 -11.38 -3.90 7.78
CA GLY A 205 -11.83 -4.97 8.65
C GLY A 205 -13.30 -4.64 8.90
N SER A 206 -14.29 -5.50 8.70
CA SER A 206 -14.37 -6.95 8.84
C SER A 206 -15.46 -7.46 7.89
N GLY A 207 -15.33 -8.69 7.38
CA GLY A 207 -16.43 -9.30 6.61
C GLY A 207 -16.06 -10.35 5.57
N GLY A 208 -14.78 -10.71 5.42
CA GLY A 208 -14.41 -11.74 4.44
C GLY A 208 -13.09 -12.46 4.76
N PRO A 209 -12.82 -13.57 4.05
CA PRO A 209 -11.54 -14.28 4.09
C PRO A 209 -10.33 -13.36 3.90
N ARG A 210 -9.27 -13.54 4.70
CA ARG A 210 -8.01 -12.77 4.56
C ARG A 210 -7.41 -12.99 3.17
N ARG A 211 -6.81 -11.93 2.61
CA ARG A 211 -6.29 -11.93 1.25
C ARG A 211 -4.83 -12.37 1.20
N VAL A 212 -4.57 -13.42 0.42
CA VAL A 212 -3.25 -14.06 0.30
C VAL A 212 -2.77 -13.99 -1.14
N ALA A 213 -1.55 -13.50 -1.38
CA ALA A 213 -0.89 -13.65 -2.67
C ALA A 213 0.15 -14.77 -2.62
N LEU A 214 0.26 -15.51 -3.73
CA LEU A 214 1.30 -16.50 -3.93
C LEU A 214 2.26 -16.05 -5.02
N VAL A 215 3.47 -15.65 -4.62
CA VAL A 215 4.47 -15.08 -5.54
C VAL A 215 5.79 -15.86 -5.48
N GLY A 216 6.68 -15.58 -6.42
CA GLY A 216 7.97 -16.27 -6.57
C GLY A 216 8.37 -16.38 -8.03
N LYS A 217 9.58 -16.86 -8.32
CA LYS A 217 10.06 -17.00 -9.71
C LYS A 217 9.26 -18.01 -10.55
N PRO A 218 9.39 -18.02 -11.88
CA PRO A 218 8.93 -19.13 -12.70
C PRO A 218 9.42 -20.50 -12.16
N ASN A 219 8.60 -21.55 -12.31
CA ASN A 219 8.97 -22.95 -12.01
C ASN A 219 9.35 -23.29 -10.56
N VAL A 220 9.20 -22.37 -9.61
CA VAL A 220 9.39 -22.63 -8.15
C VAL A 220 8.29 -23.51 -7.53
N GLY A 221 7.24 -23.85 -8.29
CA GLY A 221 6.15 -24.72 -7.84
C GLY A 221 4.89 -24.00 -7.32
N LYS A 222 4.65 -22.74 -7.72
CA LYS A 222 3.43 -21.99 -7.33
C LYS A 222 2.14 -22.70 -7.73
N SER A 223 2.03 -23.15 -8.99
CA SER A 223 0.84 -23.86 -9.48
C SER A 223 0.66 -25.21 -8.79
N SER A 224 1.75 -25.93 -8.53
CA SER A 224 1.71 -27.19 -7.76
C SER A 224 1.19 -26.97 -6.34
N LEU A 225 1.64 -25.90 -5.69
CA LEU A 225 1.18 -25.57 -4.33
C LEU A 225 -0.30 -25.18 -4.34
N LEU A 226 -0.74 -24.31 -5.27
CA LEU A 226 -2.16 -23.95 -5.36
C LEU A 226 -3.05 -25.13 -5.65
N ASN A 227 -2.66 -26.01 -6.58
CA ASN A 227 -3.44 -27.21 -6.88
C ASN A 227 -3.56 -28.13 -5.68
N ARG A 228 -2.49 -28.27 -4.88
CA ARG A 228 -2.55 -29.01 -3.62
C ARG A 228 -3.50 -28.34 -2.63
N LEU A 229 -3.32 -27.05 -2.37
CA LEU A 229 -4.14 -26.30 -1.44
C LEU A 229 -5.64 -26.34 -1.82
N ALA A 230 -5.94 -26.32 -3.12
CA ALA A 230 -7.31 -26.43 -3.64
C ALA A 230 -7.87 -27.86 -3.70
N GLY A 231 -7.00 -28.87 -3.73
CA GLY A 231 -7.36 -30.29 -3.88
C GLY A 231 -7.58 -31.03 -2.55
N ASP A 232 -6.83 -30.66 -1.49
CA ASP A 232 -6.93 -31.30 -0.16
C ASP A 232 -8.16 -30.83 0.65
N HIS A 233 -8.71 -29.67 0.31
CA HIS A 233 -9.90 -29.11 0.94
C HIS A 233 -10.86 -28.72 -0.18
N ARG A 234 -12.06 -29.31 -0.21
CA ARG A 234 -13.11 -29.03 -1.21
C ARG A 234 -13.27 -27.52 -1.36
N SER A 235 -12.64 -26.95 -2.40
CA SER A 235 -12.86 -25.55 -2.75
C SER A 235 -14.35 -25.36 -3.05
N VAL A 236 -15.05 -24.65 -2.17
CA VAL A 236 -16.37 -24.11 -2.51
C VAL A 236 -16.09 -22.96 -3.47
N VAL A 237 -15.91 -23.31 -4.75
CA VAL A 237 -15.91 -22.33 -5.83
C VAL A 237 -17.36 -21.87 -5.95
N HIS A 238 -17.71 -20.80 -5.25
CA HIS A 238 -18.85 -20.02 -5.66
C HIS A 238 -18.41 -19.21 -6.89
N ASP A 239 -18.54 -19.83 -8.06
CA ASP A 239 -18.75 -19.10 -9.30
C ASP A 239 -20.12 -18.41 -9.17
N MET A 240 -20.15 -17.24 -8.55
CA MET A 240 -21.31 -16.35 -8.66
C MET A 240 -21.39 -15.93 -10.12
N ALA A 241 -22.15 -16.70 -10.91
CA ALA A 241 -22.46 -16.40 -12.30
C ALA A 241 -23.18 -15.03 -12.34
N GLY A 242 -22.44 -13.98 -12.72
CA GLY A 242 -23.02 -12.64 -12.79
C GLY A 242 -22.03 -11.45 -12.82
N THR A 243 -20.75 -11.64 -12.54
CA THR A 243 -19.75 -10.55 -12.59
C THR A 243 -18.78 -10.77 -13.74
N THR A 244 -19.08 -10.17 -14.89
CA THR A 244 -18.17 -10.12 -16.02
C THR A 244 -16.99 -9.19 -15.71
N VAL A 245 -15.78 -9.76 -15.84
CA VAL A 245 -14.45 -9.13 -15.89
C VAL A 245 -13.75 -8.86 -14.54
N ASP A 246 -13.65 -9.88 -13.68
CA ASP A 246 -12.64 -9.92 -12.60
C ASP A 246 -11.63 -11.05 -12.87
N PRO A 247 -10.31 -10.86 -12.63
CA PRO A 247 -9.41 -12.00 -12.50
C PRO A 247 -9.91 -12.88 -11.36
N VAL A 248 -10.05 -14.18 -11.63
CA VAL A 248 -10.65 -15.17 -10.75
C VAL A 248 -9.85 -15.29 -9.44
N ASP A 249 -10.29 -14.61 -8.39
CA ASP A 249 -9.83 -14.87 -7.02
C ASP A 249 -10.35 -16.24 -6.59
N SER A 250 -9.50 -17.08 -5.97
CA SER A 250 -9.94 -18.39 -5.46
C SER A 250 -10.16 -18.33 -3.96
N LEU A 251 -11.32 -18.81 -3.50
CA LEU A 251 -11.52 -19.11 -2.08
C LEU A 251 -10.98 -20.52 -1.80
N ILE A 252 -10.02 -20.61 -0.88
CA ILE A 252 -9.38 -21.85 -0.47
C ILE A 252 -9.59 -22.03 1.03
N GLU A 253 -10.15 -23.16 1.43
CA GLU A 253 -10.19 -23.55 2.83
C GLU A 253 -8.85 -24.19 3.20
N LEU A 254 -8.18 -23.67 4.22
CA LEU A 254 -6.89 -24.17 4.67
C LEU A 254 -6.83 -24.07 6.20
N GLY A 255 -6.60 -25.21 6.86
CA GLY A 255 -6.57 -25.28 8.33
C GLY A 255 -7.89 -24.88 8.99
N GLY A 256 -9.03 -25.20 8.36
CA GLY A 256 -10.37 -24.88 8.86
C GLY A 256 -10.77 -23.40 8.74
N LYS A 257 -9.99 -22.60 8.00
CA LYS A 257 -10.29 -21.20 7.69
C LYS A 257 -10.33 -20.96 6.20
N THR A 258 -11.25 -20.12 5.74
CA THR A 258 -11.29 -19.70 4.34
C THR A 258 -10.31 -18.55 4.11
N TRP A 259 -9.53 -18.66 3.04
CA TRP A 259 -8.56 -17.67 2.58
C TRP A 259 -8.91 -17.25 1.14
N ARG A 260 -8.79 -15.96 0.82
CA ARG A 260 -8.96 -15.46 -0.54
C ARG A 260 -7.59 -15.35 -1.21
N PHE A 261 -7.29 -16.26 -2.12
CA PHE A 261 -6.09 -16.15 -2.94
C PHE A 261 -6.34 -15.19 -4.09
N VAL A 262 -5.56 -14.11 -4.13
CA VAL A 262 -5.69 -13.05 -5.15
C VAL A 262 -4.94 -13.42 -6.43
N ASP A 263 -5.51 -13.05 -7.58
CA ASP A 263 -4.91 -13.23 -8.92
C ASP A 263 -4.52 -14.70 -9.27
N THR A 264 -5.41 -15.66 -8.96
CA THR A 264 -5.13 -17.09 -9.23
C THR A 264 -5.25 -17.49 -10.71
N ALA A 265 -5.84 -16.64 -11.55
CA ALA A 265 -6.04 -16.89 -12.98
C ALA A 265 -4.70 -17.07 -13.74
N GLY A 266 -3.63 -16.36 -13.32
CA GLY A 266 -2.29 -16.54 -13.87
C GLY A 266 -1.59 -17.84 -13.44
N LEU A 267 -2.03 -18.43 -12.32
CA LEU A 267 -1.44 -19.63 -11.72
C LEU A 267 -2.10 -20.92 -12.22
N ARG A 268 -3.39 -20.87 -12.60
CA ARG A 268 -4.14 -22.01 -13.18
C ARG A 268 -3.91 -22.20 -14.70
N ARG A 269 -3.65 -21.13 -15.47
CA ARG A 269 -3.48 -21.20 -16.94
C ARG A 269 -2.19 -21.89 -17.42
N LYS A 270 -1.26 -22.26 -16.54
CA LYS A 270 0.07 -22.81 -16.91
C LYS A 270 0.13 -24.33 -17.13
N VAL A 271 -1.00 -25.01 -17.33
CA VAL A 271 -1.01 -26.45 -17.67
C VAL A 271 -0.88 -26.69 -19.19
N GLY A 272 -1.00 -25.67 -20.04
CA GLY A 272 -1.05 -25.86 -21.50
C GLY A 272 0.11 -25.28 -22.29
N GLN A 273 0.26 -23.96 -22.31
CA GLN A 273 1.10 -23.26 -23.28
C GLN A 273 1.38 -21.84 -22.78
N ALA A 274 2.65 -21.45 -22.67
CA ALA A 274 3.11 -20.06 -22.73
C ALA A 274 4.64 -20.04 -22.79
N THR A 275 5.18 -20.22 -24.00
CA THR A 275 6.48 -19.66 -24.37
C THR A 275 6.26 -18.17 -24.67
N GLY A 276 7.05 -17.31 -24.02
CA GLY A 276 7.04 -15.87 -24.29
C GLY A 276 6.35 -15.02 -23.23
N HIS A 277 7.05 -13.95 -22.84
CA HIS A 277 6.63 -12.82 -22.00
C HIS A 277 6.87 -12.93 -20.49
N GLU A 278 8.14 -12.81 -20.08
CA GLU A 278 8.54 -12.48 -18.70
C GLU A 278 7.95 -11.14 -18.21
N PHE A 279 7.70 -10.19 -19.12
CA PHE A 279 7.17 -8.85 -18.81
C PHE A 279 5.73 -8.86 -18.25
N TYR A 280 4.86 -9.74 -18.75
CA TYR A 280 3.49 -9.87 -18.21
C TYR A 280 3.44 -10.59 -16.86
N ALA A 281 4.52 -11.28 -16.48
CA ALA A 281 4.62 -11.94 -15.18
C ALA A 281 4.96 -10.94 -14.06
N SER A 282 5.74 -9.88 -14.33
CA SER A 282 6.11 -8.88 -13.33
C SER A 282 4.94 -7.96 -12.97
N VAL A 283 4.23 -7.41 -13.95
CA VAL A 283 3.07 -6.51 -13.73
C VAL A 283 1.95 -7.20 -12.93
N ARG A 284 1.67 -8.48 -13.23
CA ARG A 284 0.70 -9.29 -12.47
C ARG A 284 1.18 -9.56 -11.03
N THR A 285 2.48 -9.76 -10.84
CA THR A 285 3.04 -9.97 -9.49
C THR A 285 2.83 -8.74 -8.60
N HIS A 286 2.98 -7.52 -9.12
CA HIS A 286 2.70 -6.29 -8.37
C HIS A 286 1.23 -6.16 -7.98
N GLY A 287 0.31 -6.34 -8.93
CA GLY A 287 -1.13 -6.26 -8.65
C GLY A 287 -1.58 -7.27 -7.59
N ALA A 288 -1.04 -8.48 -7.62
CA ALA A 288 -1.30 -9.50 -6.60
C ALA A 288 -0.75 -9.11 -5.22
N ILE A 289 0.48 -8.57 -5.13
CA ILE A 289 1.06 -8.10 -3.87
C ILE A 289 0.23 -6.95 -3.28
N ASP A 290 -0.15 -5.97 -4.10
CA ASP A 290 -0.95 -4.82 -3.67
C ASP A 290 -2.36 -5.21 -3.19
N ALA A 291 -2.96 -6.23 -3.81
CA ALA A 291 -4.29 -6.71 -3.42
C ALA A 291 -4.27 -7.59 -2.16
N ALA A 292 -3.11 -8.10 -1.76
CA ALA A 292 -2.97 -9.02 -0.64
C ALA A 292 -2.76 -8.30 0.71
N GLU A 293 -3.05 -9.02 1.79
CA GLU A 293 -2.69 -8.63 3.15
C GLU A 293 -1.42 -9.35 3.59
N VAL A 294 -1.31 -10.63 3.21
CA VAL A 294 -0.13 -11.47 3.42
C VAL A 294 0.31 -12.10 2.11
N VAL A 295 1.62 -12.11 1.89
CA VAL A 295 2.24 -12.66 0.71
C VAL A 295 3.08 -13.88 1.09
N ILE A 296 2.82 -15.00 0.43
CA ILE A 296 3.66 -16.19 0.48
C ILE A 296 4.66 -16.09 -0.68
N VAL A 297 5.94 -15.93 -0.35
CA VAL A 297 7.02 -15.96 -1.35
C VAL A 297 7.57 -17.39 -1.42
N LEU A 298 7.38 -18.05 -2.56
CA LEU A 298 7.93 -19.37 -2.83
C LEU A 298 9.33 -19.27 -3.42
N ILE A 299 10.25 -19.97 -2.76
CA ILE A 299 11.64 -20.10 -3.15
C ILE A 299 11.91 -21.58 -3.41
N ASP A 300 12.60 -21.89 -4.50
CA ASP A 300 13.06 -23.26 -4.78
C ASP A 300 14.28 -23.58 -3.90
N ALA A 301 14.11 -24.45 -2.90
CA ALA A 301 15.16 -24.78 -1.94
C ALA A 301 16.28 -25.65 -2.55
N SER A 302 15.99 -26.35 -3.65
CA SER A 302 16.98 -27.22 -4.31
C SER A 302 17.97 -26.45 -5.18
N GLN A 303 17.76 -25.14 -5.35
CA GLN A 303 18.61 -24.25 -6.15
C GLN A 303 19.18 -23.12 -5.29
N PRO A 304 20.32 -22.52 -5.69
CA PRO A 304 20.82 -21.31 -5.05
C PRO A 304 19.81 -20.16 -5.09
N LEU A 305 19.85 -19.32 -4.06
CA LEU A 305 19.14 -18.04 -4.09
C LEU A 305 19.65 -17.18 -5.24
N THR A 306 18.75 -16.35 -5.77
CA THR A 306 18.97 -15.56 -6.99
C THR A 306 18.46 -14.16 -6.77
N GLU A 307 19.01 -13.20 -7.51
CA GLU A 307 18.55 -11.80 -7.50
C GLU A 307 17.04 -11.66 -7.71
N GLN A 308 16.41 -12.52 -8.52
CA GLN A 308 14.97 -12.42 -8.75
C GLN A 308 14.16 -12.81 -7.49
N ASP A 309 14.68 -13.68 -6.60
CA ASP A 309 14.03 -13.93 -5.30
C ASP A 309 14.11 -12.67 -4.44
N GLN A 310 15.30 -12.06 -4.40
CA GLN A 310 15.54 -10.85 -3.62
C GLN A 310 14.67 -9.68 -4.11
N ARG A 311 14.53 -9.50 -5.43
CA ARG A 311 13.63 -8.49 -6.01
C ARG A 311 12.18 -8.72 -5.61
N VAL A 312 11.70 -9.97 -5.65
CA VAL A 312 10.32 -10.29 -5.20
C VAL A 312 10.13 -9.97 -3.72
N LEU A 313 11.12 -10.27 -2.88
CA LEU A 313 11.08 -9.94 -1.46
C LEU A 313 11.03 -8.43 -1.23
N SER A 314 11.89 -7.66 -1.91
CA SER A 314 11.90 -6.20 -1.81
C SER A 314 10.54 -5.60 -2.19
N MET A 315 9.90 -6.07 -3.26
CA MET A 315 8.56 -5.62 -3.66
C MET A 315 7.51 -5.83 -2.56
N VAL A 316 7.56 -6.96 -1.85
CA VAL A 316 6.62 -7.26 -0.75
C VAL A 316 6.86 -6.33 0.45
N ILE A 317 8.12 -6.08 0.81
CA ILE A 317 8.50 -5.19 1.91
C ILE A 317 8.11 -3.75 1.61
N GLU A 318 8.38 -3.28 0.39
CA GLU A 318 8.04 -1.94 -0.09
C GLU A 318 6.52 -1.72 -0.09
N ALA A 319 5.76 -2.71 -0.56
CA ALA A 319 4.30 -2.71 -0.48
C ALA A 319 3.76 -2.77 0.97
N GLY A 320 4.62 -3.05 1.96
CA GLY A 320 4.24 -3.08 3.37
C GLY A 320 3.33 -4.25 3.73
N ARG A 321 3.39 -5.36 3.00
CA ARG A 321 2.55 -6.53 3.24
C ARG A 321 3.20 -7.49 4.24
N ALA A 322 2.38 -8.24 4.96
CA ALA A 322 2.86 -9.34 5.78
C ALA A 322 3.53 -10.40 4.88
N LEU A 323 4.56 -11.07 5.38
CA LEU A 323 5.42 -11.96 4.58
C LEU A 323 5.55 -13.33 5.25
N VAL A 324 5.45 -14.38 4.44
CA VAL A 324 5.83 -15.76 4.79
C VAL A 324 6.76 -16.30 3.70
N LEU A 325 7.89 -16.85 4.11
CA LEU A 325 8.84 -17.51 3.22
C LEU A 325 8.54 -19.00 3.18
N ALA A 326 8.25 -19.54 1.99
CA ALA A 326 8.09 -20.98 1.81
C ALA A 326 9.19 -21.53 0.90
N PHE A 327 10.11 -22.30 1.50
CA PHE A 327 11.16 -23.03 0.81
C PHE A 327 10.59 -24.33 0.26
N ASN A 328 10.23 -24.30 -1.02
CA ASN A 328 9.57 -25.40 -1.72
C ASN A 328 10.59 -26.39 -2.32
N LYS A 329 10.09 -27.56 -2.76
CA LYS A 329 10.89 -28.69 -3.25
C LYS A 329 11.85 -29.24 -2.20
N TRP A 330 11.44 -29.20 -0.94
CA TRP A 330 12.25 -29.72 0.16
C TRP A 330 12.53 -31.23 0.07
N ASP A 331 11.75 -31.96 -0.74
CA ASP A 331 11.99 -33.36 -1.11
C ASP A 331 13.28 -33.57 -1.93
N LEU A 332 13.81 -32.52 -2.56
CA LEU A 332 15.05 -32.56 -3.35
C LEU A 332 16.27 -32.00 -2.59
N VAL A 333 16.12 -31.62 -1.32
CA VAL A 333 17.19 -31.00 -0.53
C VAL A 333 17.91 -32.07 0.29
N ASP A 334 19.17 -32.33 -0.06
CA ASP A 334 20.10 -33.17 0.70
C ASP A 334 20.84 -32.39 1.80
N GLU A 335 21.74 -33.05 2.52
CA GLU A 335 22.49 -32.46 3.64
C GLU A 335 23.42 -31.33 3.20
N ASP A 336 24.12 -31.52 2.07
CA ASP A 336 25.01 -30.51 1.49
C ASP A 336 24.24 -29.27 1.04
N ARG A 337 23.13 -29.46 0.31
CA ARG A 337 22.26 -28.34 -0.11
C ARG A 337 21.67 -27.61 1.08
N ARG A 338 21.27 -28.33 2.14
CA ARG A 338 20.75 -27.72 3.37
C ARG A 338 21.79 -26.83 4.06
N TYR A 339 23.04 -27.27 4.12
CA TYR A 339 24.14 -26.49 4.67
C TYR A 339 24.38 -25.21 3.85
N LEU A 340 24.45 -25.33 2.53
CA LEU A 340 24.64 -24.20 1.62
C LEU A 340 23.49 -23.19 1.69
N LEU A 341 22.24 -23.67 1.65
CA LEU A 341 21.04 -22.83 1.75
C LEU A 341 21.01 -22.04 3.06
N SER A 342 21.42 -22.64 4.18
CA SER A 342 21.46 -21.94 5.47
C SER A 342 22.38 -20.72 5.43
N ARG A 343 23.57 -20.87 4.80
CA ARG A 343 24.52 -19.77 4.61
C ARG A 343 24.02 -18.71 3.62
N GLU A 344 23.33 -19.14 2.56
CA GLU A 344 22.70 -18.22 1.60
C GLU A 344 21.63 -17.37 2.29
N ILE A 345 20.76 -17.97 3.13
CA ILE A 345 19.73 -17.24 3.88
C ILE A 345 20.34 -16.20 4.82
N GLU A 346 21.40 -16.56 5.55
CA GLU A 346 22.10 -15.64 6.45
C GLU A 346 22.75 -14.46 5.73
N ARG A 347 23.21 -14.66 4.49
CA ARG A 347 23.93 -13.64 3.72
C ARG A 347 23.03 -12.77 2.85
N GLU A 348 22.04 -13.38 2.20
CA GLU A 348 21.23 -12.74 1.16
C GLU A 348 19.86 -12.28 1.67
N LEU A 349 19.31 -12.93 2.70
CA LEU A 349 17.95 -12.64 3.21
C LEU A 349 17.98 -11.86 4.54
N VAL A 350 19.04 -11.08 4.78
CA VAL A 350 19.25 -10.32 6.03
C VAL A 350 18.05 -9.40 6.35
N GLN A 351 17.46 -8.80 5.32
CA GLN A 351 16.35 -7.84 5.46
C GLN A 351 15.00 -8.49 5.83
N VAL A 352 14.86 -9.82 5.76
CA VAL A 352 13.61 -10.55 6.01
C VAL A 352 13.77 -11.67 7.05
N GLN A 353 14.80 -11.62 7.89
CA GLN A 353 14.99 -12.62 8.97
C GLN A 353 13.81 -12.70 9.95
N TRP A 354 13.01 -11.63 10.03
CA TRP A 354 11.79 -11.56 10.83
C TRP A 354 10.61 -12.33 10.22
N ALA A 355 10.68 -12.78 8.96
CA ALA A 355 9.60 -13.50 8.31
C ALA A 355 9.63 -15.00 8.66
N PRO A 356 8.47 -15.63 8.98
CA PRO A 356 8.39 -17.07 9.18
C PRO A 356 8.92 -17.84 7.97
N ARG A 357 9.74 -18.85 8.23
CA ARG A 357 10.35 -19.72 7.21
C ARG A 357 9.79 -21.12 7.33
N ILE A 358 9.11 -21.59 6.28
CA ILE A 358 8.51 -22.92 6.24
C ILE A 358 9.12 -23.71 5.10
N ASN A 359 9.66 -24.89 5.43
CA ASN A 359 10.18 -25.82 4.44
C ASN A 359 9.06 -26.76 4.01
N ILE A 360 8.67 -26.72 2.74
CA ILE A 360 7.52 -27.46 2.21
C ILE A 360 7.90 -28.27 0.97
N SER A 361 7.05 -29.23 0.64
CA SER A 361 7.05 -29.86 -0.68
C SER A 361 5.66 -29.78 -1.29
N ALA A 362 5.52 -28.90 -2.28
CA ALA A 362 4.35 -28.79 -3.12
C ALA A 362 4.18 -29.99 -4.06
N LEU A 363 5.11 -30.96 -4.09
CA LEU A 363 4.92 -32.24 -4.77
C LEU A 363 4.40 -33.35 -3.85
N THR A 364 4.91 -33.47 -2.62
CA THR A 364 4.55 -34.56 -1.70
C THR A 364 3.49 -34.20 -0.65
N GLY A 365 3.29 -32.91 -0.40
CA GLY A 365 2.36 -32.37 0.60
C GLY A 365 3.02 -32.10 1.95
N ARG A 366 4.31 -32.43 2.07
CA ARG A 366 5.07 -32.23 3.31
C ARG A 366 4.96 -30.80 3.81
N ALA A 367 4.49 -30.67 5.05
CA ALA A 367 4.47 -29.45 5.85
C ALA A 367 3.66 -28.27 5.27
N VAL A 368 2.83 -28.49 4.24
CA VAL A 368 1.99 -27.44 3.66
C VAL A 368 1.01 -26.85 4.68
N GLN A 369 0.49 -27.67 5.60
CA GLN A 369 -0.37 -27.25 6.70
C GLN A 369 0.29 -26.25 7.66
N LYS A 370 1.63 -26.21 7.74
CA LYS A 370 2.37 -25.24 8.58
C LYS A 370 2.30 -23.82 8.03
N LEU A 371 1.81 -23.62 6.80
CA LEU A 371 1.57 -22.29 6.26
C LEU A 371 0.49 -21.55 7.05
N VAL A 372 -0.54 -22.21 7.56
CA VAL A 372 -1.65 -21.54 8.27
C VAL A 372 -1.18 -20.82 9.53
N PRO A 373 -0.49 -21.48 10.49
CA PRO A 373 0.03 -20.78 11.65
C PRO A 373 0.98 -19.63 11.28
N ALA A 374 1.81 -19.81 10.24
CA ALA A 374 2.70 -18.76 9.78
C ALA A 374 1.94 -17.55 9.23
N LEU A 375 0.90 -17.76 8.41
CA LEU A 375 0.05 -16.70 7.90
C LEU A 375 -0.66 -15.94 9.04
N GLU A 376 -1.18 -16.68 10.01
CA GLU A 376 -1.87 -16.09 11.16
C GLU A 376 -0.95 -15.26 12.03
N THR A 377 0.25 -15.77 12.34
CA THR A 377 1.28 -15.01 13.08
C THR A 377 1.65 -13.74 12.31
N SER A 378 1.94 -13.86 11.00
CA SER A 378 2.30 -12.71 10.17
C SER A 378 1.20 -11.65 10.13
N LEU A 379 -0.06 -12.06 9.97
CA LEU A 379 -1.20 -11.14 9.95
C LEU A 379 -1.49 -10.53 11.31
N THR A 380 -1.37 -11.29 12.40
CA THR A 380 -1.54 -10.78 13.77
C THR A 380 -0.48 -9.72 14.08
N SER A 381 0.78 -10.01 13.75
CA SER A 381 1.89 -9.05 13.82
C SER A 381 1.61 -7.80 12.98
N TRP A 382 1.11 -7.98 11.77
CA TRP A 382 0.74 -6.90 10.84
C TRP A 382 -0.53 -6.14 11.24
N ASP A 383 -1.31 -6.63 12.20
CA ASP A 383 -2.47 -5.94 12.77
C ASP A 383 -2.14 -5.27 14.12
N THR A 384 -0.96 -5.56 14.69
CA THR A 384 -0.57 -5.14 16.04
C THR A 384 -0.56 -3.63 16.21
N ARG A 385 -1.29 -3.14 17.23
CA ARG A 385 -1.23 -1.76 17.73
C ARG A 385 -0.59 -1.71 19.11
N ILE A 386 0.39 -0.83 19.29
CA ILE A 386 1.04 -0.50 20.56
C ILE A 386 0.53 0.87 20.98
N SER A 387 0.10 1.00 22.23
CA SER A 387 -0.31 2.30 22.76
C SER A 387 0.86 3.26 22.85
N THR A 388 0.59 4.54 22.60
CA THR A 388 1.57 5.63 22.66
C THR A 388 2.34 5.65 23.99
N GLY A 389 1.66 5.47 25.12
CA GLY A 389 2.31 5.41 26.44
C GLY A 389 3.29 4.25 26.58
N ARG A 390 2.91 3.05 26.14
CA ARG A 390 3.77 1.85 26.18
C ARG A 390 4.98 2.02 25.26
N LEU A 391 4.80 2.59 24.07
CA LEU A 391 5.87 2.87 23.12
C LEU A 391 6.89 3.88 23.67
N ASN A 392 6.43 4.99 24.24
CA ASN A 392 7.31 6.02 24.80
C ASN A 392 8.07 5.53 26.04
N THR A 393 7.43 4.74 26.91
CA THR A 393 8.10 4.10 28.06
C THR A 393 9.24 3.21 27.60
N PHE A 394 8.96 2.32 26.64
CA PHE A 394 9.98 1.47 26.02
C PHE A 394 11.14 2.27 25.40
N LEU A 395 10.84 3.34 24.65
CA LEU A 395 11.88 4.16 24.04
C LEU A 395 12.74 4.89 25.07
N LYS A 396 12.16 5.34 26.20
CA LYS A 396 12.92 5.94 27.31
C LYS A 396 13.96 4.95 27.84
N GLU A 397 13.56 3.71 28.12
CA GLU A 397 14.45 2.65 28.60
C GLU A 397 15.57 2.34 27.58
N VAL A 398 15.22 2.17 26.31
CA VAL A 398 16.19 1.86 25.24
C VAL A 398 17.17 3.00 25.01
N VAL A 399 16.71 4.25 25.00
CA VAL A 399 17.55 5.44 24.82
C VAL A 399 18.45 5.66 26.02
N ALA A 400 17.97 5.43 27.24
CA ALA A 400 18.78 5.53 28.45
C ALA A 400 19.92 4.50 28.44
N ALA A 401 19.64 3.25 28.03
CA ALA A 401 20.64 2.19 27.95
C ALA A 401 21.61 2.37 26.77
N THR A 402 21.15 2.92 25.64
CA THR A 402 21.98 3.14 24.45
C THR A 402 21.60 4.46 23.78
N PRO A 403 22.20 5.58 24.19
CA PRO A 403 21.86 6.89 23.66
C PRO A 403 22.24 7.06 22.17
N PRO A 404 21.53 7.92 21.40
CA PRO A 404 21.90 8.23 20.03
C PRO A 404 23.32 8.82 19.92
N PRO A 405 24.10 8.52 18.87
CA PRO A 405 25.42 9.09 18.69
C PRO A 405 25.36 10.61 18.50
N VAL A 406 26.37 11.32 19.03
CA VAL A 406 26.49 12.78 18.93
C VAL A 406 27.04 13.16 17.55
N ARG A 407 26.38 14.10 16.86
CA ARG A 407 26.88 14.65 15.59
C ARG A 407 26.68 16.15 15.53
N GLY A 408 27.71 16.90 15.09
CA GLY A 408 27.64 18.36 15.04
C GLY A 408 27.57 19.03 16.42
N GLY A 409 28.12 18.38 17.45
CA GLY A 409 28.22 18.92 18.81
C GLY A 409 26.94 18.84 19.66
N LYS A 410 25.82 18.33 19.13
CA LYS A 410 24.59 18.10 19.89
C LYS A 410 24.05 16.70 19.68
N GLN A 411 23.61 16.09 20.77
CA GLN A 411 22.97 14.78 20.72
C GLN A 411 21.51 14.94 20.28
N PRO A 412 21.06 14.22 19.23
CA PRO A 412 19.65 14.21 18.87
C PRO A 412 18.86 13.51 19.98
N ARG A 413 17.72 14.09 20.36
CA ARG A 413 16.81 13.54 21.37
C ARG A 413 15.53 13.08 20.70
N ILE A 414 15.03 11.92 21.10
CA ILE A 414 13.67 11.49 20.79
C ILE A 414 12.77 12.18 21.79
N LEU A 415 11.94 13.09 21.30
CA LEU A 415 11.01 13.86 22.13
C LEU A 415 9.76 13.04 22.41
N PHE A 416 9.27 12.36 21.38
CA PHE A 416 8.02 11.63 21.41
C PHE A 416 7.98 10.61 20.27
N ALA A 417 7.20 9.55 20.45
CA ALA A 417 6.91 8.60 19.39
C ALA A 417 5.45 8.15 19.44
N THR A 418 4.90 7.83 18.27
CA THR A 418 3.61 7.17 18.15
C THR A 418 3.64 6.08 17.07
N GLN A 419 2.73 5.12 17.17
CA GLN A 419 2.44 4.20 16.08
C GLN A 419 1.32 4.78 15.23
N ALA A 420 1.70 5.28 14.05
CA ALA A 420 0.79 5.85 13.08
C ALA A 420 -0.08 4.74 12.45
N ALA A 421 0.48 3.88 11.61
CA ALA A 421 -0.28 2.80 10.99
C ALA A 421 -0.04 1.46 11.70
N THR A 422 -1.01 0.55 11.59
CA THR A 422 -0.81 -0.87 11.96
C THR A 422 -0.47 -1.73 10.75
N ARG A 423 -0.83 -1.32 9.53
CA ARG A 423 -0.83 -2.16 8.33
C ARG A 423 0.00 -1.57 7.18
N PRO A 424 1.35 -1.63 7.23
CA PRO A 424 2.17 -2.26 8.27
C PRO A 424 2.42 -1.36 9.50
N PRO A 425 2.93 -1.93 10.61
CA PRO A 425 3.24 -1.17 11.82
C PRO A 425 4.24 -0.07 11.49
N THR A 426 3.78 1.18 11.60
CA THR A 426 4.54 2.37 11.19
C THR A 426 4.70 3.28 12.39
N PHE A 427 5.93 3.41 12.86
CA PHE A 427 6.33 4.24 13.98
C PHE A 427 6.86 5.58 13.48
N VAL A 428 6.37 6.67 14.07
CA VAL A 428 6.86 8.02 13.79
C VAL A 428 7.57 8.54 15.04
N LEU A 429 8.87 8.82 14.90
CA LEU A 429 9.71 9.38 15.96
C LEU A 429 9.86 10.88 15.72
N PHE A 430 9.46 11.68 16.70
CA PHE A 430 9.68 13.12 16.70
C PHE A 430 10.97 13.43 17.42
N THR A 431 11.90 14.08 16.73
CA THR A 431 13.27 14.25 17.23
C THR A 431 13.73 15.69 17.16
N SER A 432 14.64 16.06 18.07
CA SER A 432 15.29 17.39 18.06
C SER A 432 16.34 17.55 16.97
N GLY A 433 16.77 16.44 16.37
CA GLY A 433 17.78 16.39 15.31
C GLY A 433 17.69 15.07 14.54
N PHE A 434 18.45 14.97 13.45
CA PHE A 434 18.43 13.79 12.59
C PHE A 434 18.96 12.54 13.33
N LEU A 435 18.25 11.41 13.16
CA LEU A 435 18.72 10.10 13.61
C LEU A 435 19.33 9.31 12.46
N GLU A 436 20.59 8.88 12.64
CA GLU A 436 21.29 8.11 11.62
C GLU A 436 20.64 6.76 11.34
N ALA A 437 20.85 6.24 10.12
CA ALA A 437 20.30 4.97 9.70
C ALA A 437 20.74 3.79 10.59
N GLY A 438 21.95 3.85 11.18
CA GLY A 438 22.42 2.85 12.13
C GLY A 438 21.57 2.81 13.41
N TYR A 439 21.30 3.98 13.99
CA TYR A 439 20.48 4.07 15.20
C TYR A 439 19.01 3.74 14.92
N ARG A 440 18.47 4.13 13.76
CA ARG A 440 17.12 3.72 13.32
C ARG A 440 16.98 2.20 13.22
N ARG A 441 17.97 1.51 12.63
CA ARG A 441 18.01 0.03 12.58
C ARG A 441 18.12 -0.60 13.96
N PHE A 442 18.87 0.03 14.87
CA PHE A 442 18.93 -0.40 16.28
C PHE A 442 17.56 -0.31 16.97
N LEU A 443 16.85 0.80 16.81
CA LEU A 443 15.49 0.98 17.35
C LEU A 443 14.50 -0.03 16.74
N GLU A 444 14.56 -0.24 15.41
CA GLU A 444 13.75 -1.27 14.75
C GLU A 444 14.01 -2.66 15.36
N ARG A 445 15.28 -3.04 15.54
CA ARG A 445 15.64 -4.32 16.16
C ARG A 445 15.08 -4.42 17.58
N LYS A 446 15.18 -3.36 18.39
CA LYS A 446 14.67 -3.33 19.77
C LYS A 446 13.15 -3.40 19.82
N LEU A 447 12.45 -2.75 18.88
CA LEU A 447 11.00 -2.87 18.73
C LEU A 447 10.62 -4.32 18.44
N ARG A 448 11.35 -5.00 17.55
CA ARG A 448 11.10 -6.42 17.25
C ARG A 448 11.37 -7.35 18.44
N GLU A 449 12.47 -7.13 19.15
CA GLU A 449 12.82 -7.91 20.35
C GLU A 449 11.76 -7.79 21.46
N THR A 450 11.14 -6.62 21.60
CA THR A 450 10.22 -6.32 22.73
C THR A 450 8.76 -6.62 22.40
N PHE A 451 8.33 -6.30 21.18
CA PHE A 451 6.92 -6.37 20.77
C PHE A 451 6.65 -7.43 19.70
N GLY A 452 7.68 -8.12 19.20
CA GLY A 452 7.54 -9.15 18.17
C GLY A 452 7.57 -8.59 16.76
N PHE A 453 6.46 -8.64 16.04
CA PHE A 453 6.37 -8.39 14.59
C PHE A 453 6.96 -9.48 13.70
N GLU A 454 6.93 -10.73 14.17
CA GLU A 454 7.24 -11.88 13.31
C GLU A 454 6.27 -11.89 12.12
N GLY A 455 6.83 -11.89 10.90
CA GLY A 455 6.04 -11.91 9.68
C GLY A 455 5.46 -10.58 9.22
N SER A 456 5.75 -9.47 9.93
CA SER A 456 5.39 -8.13 9.47
C SER A 456 6.64 -7.26 9.23
N PRO A 457 6.70 -6.52 8.11
CA PRO A 457 7.62 -5.39 8.01
C PRO A 457 7.21 -4.33 9.03
N ILE A 458 8.19 -3.57 9.53
CA ILE A 458 7.91 -2.37 10.34
C ILE A 458 8.55 -1.17 9.68
N ARG A 459 7.92 0.00 9.80
CA ARG A 459 8.44 1.26 9.25
C ARG A 459 8.78 2.18 10.41
N VAL A 460 10.00 2.74 10.42
CA VAL A 460 10.44 3.72 11.43
C VAL A 460 10.78 5.03 10.73
N ASN A 461 9.84 5.96 10.79
CA ASN A 461 9.96 7.30 10.21
C ASN A 461 10.44 8.29 11.26
N VAL A 462 11.24 9.26 10.85
CA VAL A 462 11.76 10.31 11.75
C VAL A 462 11.31 11.67 11.24
N ARG A 463 10.68 12.45 12.11
CA ARG A 463 10.33 13.85 11.87
C ARG A 463 11.18 14.73 12.76
N VAL A 464 12.04 15.53 12.15
CA VAL A 464 12.89 16.50 12.87
C VAL A 464 12.08 17.77 13.09
N ARG A 465 11.98 18.22 14.33
CA ARG A 465 11.29 19.47 14.67
C ARG A 465 12.07 20.66 14.08
N GLU A 466 11.43 21.43 13.20
CA GLU A 466 11.99 22.70 12.73
C GLU A 466 11.98 23.72 13.88
N LYS A 467 13.10 24.43 14.08
CA LYS A 467 13.10 25.58 14.98
C LYS A 467 12.29 26.69 14.32
N ARG A 468 11.13 27.07 14.90
CA ARG A 468 10.46 28.34 14.57
C ARG A 468 11.50 29.46 14.67
N ALA A 469 11.73 30.17 13.57
CA ALA A 469 12.45 31.43 13.61
C ALA A 469 11.68 32.37 14.55
N LYS A 470 12.32 32.83 15.62
CA LYS A 470 11.74 33.87 16.48
C LYS A 470 11.48 35.08 15.57
N ARG A 471 10.19 35.42 15.40
CA ARG A 471 9.76 36.67 14.78
C ARG A 471 10.15 37.85 15.66
#